data_AF-A0A1J5H7W5-F1
#
_entry.id   AF-A0A1J5H7W5-F1
#
_cell.length_a   1.000
_cell.length_b   1.000
_cell.length_c   1.000
_cell.angle_alpha   90.00
_cell.angle_beta   90.00
_cell.angle_gamma   90.00
#
_symmetry.space_group_name_H-M   'P 1'
#
loop_
_entity.id
_entity.type
_entity.pdbx_description
1 polymer ?
#
loop_
_entity_poly.entity_id
_entity_poly.type
_entity_poly.pdbx_seq_one_letter_code
_entity_poly.pdbx_strand_id
1 'polypeptide(L)'
;MDKTQWRSLLQIFFACIVCLAITFINTNVANVSADVVVGSDLPSSQIVERFENIKNKMAKLRFCNNETCFYRNVTSKVIPPNNSNPHYTAEISAAVERPSSSPDLADYHFVYVNDRWQLVKGEEFTDVADYVFIGDRYEIYSVHNSHTLRGSLDKVKEDSGIKSGYLPLYYQVLDHGLEKI
;
A
#
# COMPACT_ATOMS: atom_id res chain seq x y z
N MET A 1 -20.37 -48.41 -39.25
CA MET A 1 -19.78 -47.49 -38.24
C MET A 1 -20.36 -46.11 -38.48
N ASP A 2 -21.09 -45.62 -37.49
CA ASP A 2 -22.01 -44.48 -37.64
C ASP A 2 -21.28 -43.13 -37.54
N LYS A 3 -21.62 -42.16 -38.41
CA LYS A 3 -20.97 -40.83 -38.51
C LYS A 3 -21.02 -40.04 -37.19
N THR A 4 -21.95 -40.39 -36.31
CA THR A 4 -22.17 -39.78 -34.98
C THR A 4 -21.10 -40.19 -33.97
N GLN A 5 -20.57 -41.42 -34.03
CA GLN A 5 -19.50 -41.87 -33.12
C GLN A 5 -18.16 -41.18 -33.39
N TRP A 6 -17.85 -40.88 -34.66
CA TRP A 6 -16.62 -40.19 -35.04
C TRP A 6 -16.56 -38.75 -34.51
N ARG A 7 -17.71 -38.06 -34.48
CA ARG A 7 -17.79 -36.69 -33.95
C ARG A 7 -17.57 -36.63 -32.43
N SER A 8 -18.06 -37.61 -31.70
CA SER A 8 -17.89 -37.68 -30.25
C SER A 8 -16.44 -38.00 -29.86
N LEU A 9 -15.78 -38.89 -30.60
CA LEU A 9 -14.36 -39.19 -30.39
C LEU A 9 -13.45 -37.99 -30.70
N LEU A 10 -13.75 -37.22 -31.75
CA LEU A 10 -13.02 -35.98 -32.07
C LEU A 10 -13.19 -34.90 -30.98
N GLN A 11 -14.38 -34.77 -30.40
CA GLN A 11 -14.62 -33.82 -29.30
C GLN A 11 -13.88 -34.21 -28.02
N ILE A 12 -13.83 -35.50 -27.68
CA ILE A 12 -13.09 -36.01 -26.53
C ILE A 12 -11.58 -35.81 -26.74
N PHE A 13 -11.07 -36.03 -27.96
CA PHE A 13 -9.66 -35.83 -28.28
C PHE A 13 -9.25 -34.35 -28.17
N PHE A 14 -10.10 -33.42 -28.63
CA PHE A 14 -9.87 -31.98 -28.48
C PHE A 14 -9.90 -31.53 -27.01
N ALA A 15 -10.81 -32.07 -26.18
CA ALA A 15 -10.86 -31.74 -24.75
C ALA A 15 -9.59 -32.20 -24.01
N CYS A 16 -9.05 -33.39 -24.33
CA CYS A 16 -7.80 -33.88 -23.74
C CYS A 16 -6.57 -33.06 -24.16
N ILE A 17 -6.50 -32.57 -25.41
CA ILE A 17 -5.39 -31.72 -25.87
C ILE A 17 -5.41 -30.35 -25.16
N VAL A 18 -6.59 -29.77 -24.94
CA VAL A 18 -6.72 -28.50 -24.18
C VAL A 18 -6.31 -28.69 -22.72
N CYS A 19 -6.70 -29.79 -22.06
CA CYS A 19 -6.27 -30.06 -20.69
C CYS A 19 -4.75 -30.26 -20.56
N LEU A 20 -4.11 -30.92 -21.54
CA LEU A 20 -2.64 -31.08 -21.57
C LEU A 20 -1.91 -29.76 -21.85
N ALA A 21 -2.48 -28.86 -22.66
CA ALA A 21 -1.93 -27.53 -22.91
C ALA A 21 -1.99 -26.63 -21.65
N ILE A 22 -3.05 -26.75 -20.83
CA ILE A 22 -3.16 -25.98 -19.57
C ILE A 22 -2.14 -26.47 -18.53
N THR A 23 -1.78 -27.77 -18.53
CA THR A 23 -0.69 -28.25 -17.65
C THR A 23 0.70 -27.79 -18.09
N PHE A 24 0.94 -27.55 -19.39
CA PHE A 24 2.24 -27.08 -19.89
C PHE A 24 2.45 -25.55 -19.80
N ILE A 25 1.38 -24.77 -19.77
CA ILE A 25 1.45 -23.31 -19.56
C ILE A 25 1.72 -22.98 -18.07
N ASN A 26 1.32 -23.86 -17.15
CA ASN A 26 1.58 -23.69 -15.71
C ASN A 26 2.97 -24.18 -15.24
N THR A 27 3.73 -24.89 -16.09
CA THR A 27 5.11 -25.31 -15.78
C THR A 27 6.18 -24.40 -16.37
N ASN A 28 5.80 -23.34 -17.08
CA ASN A 28 6.70 -22.29 -17.59
C ASN A 28 6.34 -20.90 -17.04
N VAL A 29 5.69 -20.83 -15.87
CA VAL A 29 5.85 -19.65 -15.02
C VAL A 29 7.30 -19.71 -14.57
N ALA A 30 8.09 -18.81 -15.15
CA ALA A 30 9.50 -18.67 -14.96
C ALA A 30 9.91 -19.08 -13.54
N ASN A 31 10.90 -19.97 -13.46
CA ASN A 31 12.02 -19.79 -12.55
C ASN A 31 12.53 -18.36 -12.78
N VAL A 32 11.83 -17.37 -12.23
CA VAL A 32 12.44 -16.13 -11.79
C VAL A 32 13.32 -16.64 -10.69
N SER A 33 14.59 -16.84 -11.04
CA SER A 33 15.69 -16.88 -10.11
C SER A 33 15.28 -15.98 -8.95
N ALA A 34 15.18 -16.55 -7.76
CA ALA A 34 15.38 -15.76 -6.57
C ALA A 34 16.80 -15.21 -6.71
N ASP A 35 16.96 -14.15 -7.50
CA ASP A 35 17.95 -13.14 -7.23
C ASP A 35 17.52 -12.63 -5.86
N VAL A 36 18.13 -13.29 -4.89
CA VAL A 36 18.50 -12.74 -3.62
C VAL A 36 19.20 -11.42 -3.96
N VAL A 37 18.42 -10.35 -4.16
CA VAL A 37 18.90 -8.98 -4.14
C VAL A 37 19.17 -8.69 -2.67
N VAL A 38 20.26 -9.27 -2.18
CA VAL A 38 20.93 -8.80 -0.99
C VAL A 38 21.51 -7.44 -1.34
N GLY A 39 20.98 -6.43 -0.67
CA GLY A 39 21.54 -5.10 -0.64
C GLY A 39 20.98 -4.21 -1.74
N SER A 40 20.13 -3.27 -1.34
CA SER A 40 20.26 -1.94 -1.93
C SER A 40 21.74 -1.54 -1.88
N ASP A 41 22.33 -1.17 -3.02
CA ASP A 41 23.71 -0.66 -3.09
C ASP A 41 23.92 0.60 -2.22
N LEU A 42 22.82 1.19 -1.76
CA LEU A 42 22.77 2.28 -0.81
C LEU A 42 23.20 1.84 0.61
N PRO A 43 24.15 2.57 1.22
CA PRO A 43 24.48 2.39 2.63
C PRO A 43 23.24 2.51 3.51
N SER A 44 23.16 1.70 4.56
CA SER A 44 22.01 1.68 5.49
C SER A 44 21.69 3.05 6.08
N SER A 45 22.70 3.89 6.31
CA SER A 45 22.53 5.28 6.76
C SER A 45 21.75 6.14 5.77
N GLN A 46 21.98 5.97 4.46
CA GLN A 46 21.27 6.72 3.42
C GLN A 46 19.82 6.26 3.30
N ILE A 47 19.55 4.97 3.46
CA ILE A 47 18.17 4.42 3.48
C ILE A 47 17.36 5.03 4.63
N VAL A 48 17.97 5.10 5.82
CA VAL A 48 17.35 5.71 7.01
C VAL A 48 17.17 7.22 6.81
N GLU A 49 18.17 7.93 6.30
CA GLU A 49 18.08 9.37 6.02
C GLU A 49 16.96 9.71 5.04
N ARG A 50 16.80 8.91 3.98
CA ARG A 50 15.69 9.00 3.03
C ARG A 50 14.34 8.86 3.72
N PHE A 51 14.20 7.93 4.66
CA PHE A 51 12.98 7.78 5.45
C PHE A 51 12.71 8.99 6.36
N GLU A 52 13.74 9.49 7.04
CA GLU A 52 13.65 10.68 7.87
C GLU A 52 13.22 11.92 7.07
N ASN A 53 13.65 12.02 5.80
CA ASN A 53 13.19 13.07 4.90
C ASN A 53 11.69 12.96 4.58
N ILE A 54 11.15 11.75 4.41
CA ILE A 54 9.70 11.54 4.24
C ILE A 54 8.96 12.00 5.50
N LYS A 55 9.40 11.58 6.69
CA LYS A 55 8.83 12.04 7.97
C LYS A 55 8.86 13.56 8.09
N ASN A 56 10.00 14.19 7.81
CA ASN A 56 10.16 15.64 7.93
C ASN A 56 9.28 16.42 6.95
N LYS A 57 9.03 15.88 5.75
CA LYS A 57 8.05 16.44 4.80
C LYS A 57 6.63 16.25 5.31
N MET A 58 6.29 15.07 5.83
CA MET A 58 4.97 14.76 6.41
C MET A 58 4.64 15.69 7.59
N ALA A 59 5.60 15.95 8.49
CA ALA A 59 5.40 16.82 9.65
C ALA A 59 5.01 18.27 9.30
N LYS A 60 5.22 18.70 8.04
CA LYS A 60 4.83 20.02 7.53
C LYS A 60 3.46 20.01 6.85
N LEU A 61 2.87 18.84 6.64
CA LEU A 61 1.54 18.71 6.05
C LEU A 61 0.48 19.13 7.07
N ARG A 62 -0.65 19.60 6.53
CA ARG A 62 -1.90 19.66 7.28
C ARG A 62 -2.54 18.28 7.26
N PHE A 63 -3.09 17.87 8.40
CA PHE A 63 -3.86 16.63 8.48
C PHE A 63 -5.20 16.78 7.76
N CYS A 64 -5.82 17.96 7.85
CA CYS A 64 -7.10 18.25 7.21
C CYS A 64 -7.14 19.71 6.70
N ASN A 65 -8.20 20.07 5.97
CA ASN A 65 -8.29 21.39 5.31
C ASN A 65 -8.38 22.59 6.27
N ASN A 66 -8.55 22.37 7.58
CA ASN A 66 -8.57 23.44 8.57
C ASN A 66 -7.14 23.94 8.87
N GLU A 67 -6.97 25.25 9.01
CA GLU A 67 -5.66 25.88 9.22
C GLU A 67 -4.99 25.51 10.53
N THR A 68 -5.74 24.99 11.50
CA THR A 68 -5.23 24.54 12.80
C THR A 68 -4.98 23.03 12.88
N CYS A 69 -5.11 22.31 11.76
CA CYS A 69 -5.10 20.85 11.70
C CYS A 69 -3.73 20.31 11.29
N PHE A 70 -2.89 19.95 12.26
CA PHE A 70 -1.50 19.55 12.02
C PHE A 70 -1.10 18.26 12.70
N TYR A 71 -0.11 17.58 12.13
CA TYR A 71 0.61 16.52 12.81
C TYR A 71 1.48 17.08 13.94
N ARG A 72 1.46 16.40 15.09
CA ARG A 72 2.28 16.68 16.27
C ARG A 72 2.97 15.42 16.75
N ASN A 73 4.09 15.60 17.46
CA ASN A 73 4.86 14.51 18.04
C ASN A 73 5.19 13.42 16.99
N VAL A 74 5.56 13.84 15.77
CA VAL A 74 5.83 12.92 14.67
C VAL A 74 7.10 12.13 14.96
N THR A 75 6.96 10.82 15.12
CA THR A 75 8.05 9.89 15.40
C THR A 75 8.21 8.88 14.27
N SER A 76 9.42 8.36 14.10
CA SER A 76 9.73 7.32 13.12
C SER A 76 10.45 6.15 13.76
N LYS A 77 10.27 4.96 13.18
CA LYS A 77 11.04 3.77 13.51
C LYS A 77 11.40 3.04 12.23
N VAL A 78 12.69 2.80 12.00
CA VAL A 78 13.19 1.98 10.89
C VAL A 78 13.69 0.65 11.44
N ILE A 79 13.26 -0.44 10.85
CA ILE A 79 13.59 -1.81 11.22
C ILE A 79 14.39 -2.44 10.06
N PRO A 80 15.64 -2.87 10.30
CA PRO A 80 16.44 -3.50 9.26
C PRO A 80 15.94 -4.90 8.88
N PRO A 81 16.36 -5.42 7.71
CA PRO A 81 16.08 -6.79 7.30
C PRO A 81 16.53 -7.81 8.35
N ASN A 82 15.79 -8.91 8.43
CA ASN A 82 16.13 -10.06 9.27
C ASN A 82 15.71 -11.37 8.58
N ASN A 83 15.83 -12.50 9.29
CA ASN A 83 15.53 -13.81 8.72
C ASN A 83 14.05 -14.04 8.35
N SER A 84 13.12 -13.27 8.91
CA SER A 84 11.68 -13.37 8.60
C SER A 84 11.18 -12.32 7.62
N ASN A 85 11.91 -11.20 7.44
CA ASN A 85 11.60 -10.17 6.47
C ASN A 85 12.88 -9.67 5.78
N PRO A 86 13.05 -9.91 4.47
CA PRO A 86 14.26 -9.51 3.75
C PRO A 86 14.32 -8.00 3.45
N HIS A 87 13.27 -7.24 3.75
CA HIS A 87 13.19 -5.81 3.45
C HIS A 87 13.33 -4.95 4.70
N TYR A 88 13.86 -3.74 4.54
CA TYR A 88 13.66 -2.72 5.56
C TYR A 88 12.16 -2.41 5.66
N THR A 89 11.67 -2.28 6.88
CA THR A 89 10.32 -1.78 7.15
C THR A 89 10.41 -0.57 8.04
N ALA A 90 9.44 0.33 7.94
CA ALA A 90 9.44 1.50 8.79
C ALA A 90 8.02 1.97 9.11
N GLU A 91 7.94 2.77 10.16
CA GLU A 91 6.69 3.31 10.68
C GLU A 91 6.86 4.80 10.96
N ILE A 92 5.85 5.60 10.63
CA ILE A 92 5.68 6.98 11.11
C ILE A 92 4.41 7.03 11.93
N SER A 93 4.52 7.44 13.19
CA SER A 93 3.39 7.66 14.10
C SER A 93 3.30 9.14 14.46
N ALA A 94 2.09 9.67 14.58
CA ALA A 94 1.85 11.06 14.94
C ALA A 94 0.56 11.21 15.75
N ALA A 95 0.55 12.19 16.64
CA ALA A 95 -0.69 12.76 17.15
C ALA A 95 -1.22 13.80 16.15
N VAL A 96 -2.53 14.03 16.16
CA VAL A 96 -3.15 15.09 15.34
C VAL A 96 -3.70 16.17 16.26
N GLU A 97 -3.27 17.41 16.05
CA GLU A 97 -3.84 18.57 16.70
C GLU A 97 -5.00 19.09 15.85
N ARG A 98 -6.21 19.00 16.39
CA ARG A 98 -7.41 19.67 15.89
C ARG A 98 -8.39 19.91 17.04
N PRO A 99 -9.44 20.72 16.84
CA PRO A 99 -10.55 20.77 17.79
C PRO A 99 -11.25 19.39 17.83
N SER A 100 -10.95 18.60 18.86
CA SER A 100 -11.50 17.27 19.09
C SER A 100 -11.84 17.07 20.57
N SER A 101 -12.72 16.11 20.82
CA SER A 101 -13.08 15.63 22.16
C SER A 101 -12.16 14.52 22.68
N SER A 102 -11.33 13.94 21.81
CA SER A 102 -10.35 12.89 22.13
C SER A 102 -9.03 13.07 21.37
N PRO A 103 -7.93 12.47 21.85
CA PRO A 103 -6.68 12.42 21.10
C PRO A 103 -6.88 11.69 19.78
N ASP A 104 -6.39 12.28 18.70
CA ASP A 104 -6.39 11.68 17.37
C ASP A 104 -4.98 11.22 17.01
N LEU A 105 -4.91 10.11 16.27
CA LEU A 105 -3.65 9.43 15.97
C LEU A 105 -3.57 9.09 14.49
N ALA A 106 -2.34 9.03 13.98
CA ALA A 106 -2.05 8.58 12.63
C ALA A 106 -0.81 7.68 12.63
N ASP A 107 -0.91 6.53 11.98
CA ASP A 107 0.17 5.53 11.86
C ASP A 107 0.33 5.12 10.39
N TYR A 108 1.56 5.16 9.89
CA TYR A 108 1.89 4.88 8.50
C TYR A 108 3.01 3.86 8.40
N HIS A 109 2.79 2.81 7.61
CA HIS A 109 3.75 1.74 7.44
C HIS A 109 4.35 1.72 6.05
N PHE A 110 5.66 1.50 6.02
CA PHE A 110 6.47 1.51 4.83
C PHE A 110 7.31 0.25 4.71
N VAL A 111 7.62 -0.10 3.46
CA VAL A 111 8.60 -1.11 3.10
C VAL A 111 9.60 -0.52 2.10
N TYR A 112 10.86 -0.87 2.21
CA TYR A 112 11.90 -0.45 1.26
C TYR A 112 12.12 -1.53 0.21
N VAL A 113 11.71 -1.25 -1.02
CA VAL A 113 11.76 -2.20 -2.15
C VAL A 113 12.14 -1.43 -3.42
N ASN A 114 12.93 -2.05 -4.29
CA ASN A 114 13.37 -1.43 -5.56
C ASN A 114 13.99 -0.03 -5.35
N ASP A 115 14.87 0.05 -4.35
CA ASP A 115 15.59 1.27 -3.97
C ASP A 115 14.70 2.44 -3.50
N ARG A 116 13.44 2.19 -3.13
CA ARG A 116 12.52 3.26 -2.69
C ARG A 116 11.67 2.83 -1.52
N TRP A 117 11.33 3.80 -0.67
CA TRP A 117 10.29 3.60 0.32
C TRP A 117 8.91 3.56 -0.34
N GLN A 118 8.12 2.56 0.01
CA GLN A 118 6.74 2.40 -0.43
C GLN A 118 5.83 2.41 0.79
N LEU A 119 4.83 3.29 0.77
CA LEU A 119 3.73 3.33 1.73
C LEU A 119 2.77 2.17 1.44
N VAL A 120 2.57 1.29 2.42
CA VAL A 120 1.78 0.05 2.24
C VAL A 120 0.51 0.00 3.09
N LYS A 121 0.47 0.78 4.16
CA LYS A 121 -0.68 0.88 5.06
C LYS A 121 -0.68 2.24 5.74
N GLY A 122 -1.86 2.76 6.00
CA GLY A 122 -2.02 3.90 6.90
C GLY A 122 -3.33 3.81 7.65
N GLU A 123 -3.30 4.30 8.88
CA GLU A 123 -4.41 4.32 9.82
C GLU A 123 -4.50 5.70 10.43
N GLU A 124 -5.69 6.28 10.49
CA GLU A 124 -5.97 7.54 11.15
C GLU A 124 -7.21 7.36 12.00
N PHE A 125 -7.07 7.60 13.30
CA PHE A 125 -8.16 7.47 14.26
C PHE A 125 -8.56 8.84 14.75
N THR A 126 -9.83 9.18 14.55
CA THR A 126 -10.36 10.48 14.92
C THR A 126 -11.67 10.34 15.67
N ASP A 127 -12.04 11.33 16.49
CA ASP A 127 -13.35 11.35 17.16
C ASP A 127 -14.57 11.38 16.23
N VAL A 128 -14.38 11.52 14.91
CA VAL A 128 -15.47 11.53 13.90
C VAL A 128 -15.43 10.35 12.92
N ALA A 129 -14.26 9.72 12.74
CA ALA A 129 -14.07 8.63 11.80
C ALA A 129 -12.73 7.90 11.98
N ASP A 130 -12.71 6.64 11.58
CA ASP A 130 -11.51 5.83 11.41
C ASP A 130 -11.23 5.70 9.91
N TYR A 131 -10.01 6.06 9.51
CA TYR A 131 -9.55 5.97 8.14
C TYR A 131 -8.47 4.92 8.05
N VAL A 132 -8.62 3.97 7.14
CA VAL A 132 -7.63 2.91 6.94
C VAL A 132 -7.38 2.77 5.45
N PHE A 133 -6.14 2.53 5.06
CA PHE A 133 -5.84 1.96 3.75
C PHE A 133 -4.80 0.85 3.85
N ILE A 134 -4.88 -0.12 2.93
CA ILE A 134 -3.92 -1.19 2.75
C ILE A 134 -3.68 -1.36 1.25
N GLY A 135 -2.41 -1.26 0.83
CA GLY A 135 -2.05 -1.17 -0.57
C GLY A 135 -2.66 0.08 -1.19
N ASP A 136 -3.50 -0.10 -2.20
CA ASP A 136 -4.21 0.98 -2.88
C ASP A 136 -5.65 1.15 -2.40
N ARG A 137 -6.16 0.32 -1.49
CA ARG A 137 -7.57 0.34 -1.08
C ARG A 137 -7.74 1.04 0.24
N TYR A 138 -8.72 1.94 0.31
CA TYR A 138 -9.10 2.60 1.54
C TYR A 138 -10.49 2.21 2.01
N GLU A 139 -10.69 2.27 3.32
CA GLU A 139 -11.97 2.20 4.00
C GLU A 139 -12.07 3.36 5.01
N ILE A 140 -13.22 4.01 5.07
CA ILE A 140 -13.50 5.07 6.04
C ILE A 140 -14.79 4.69 6.76
N TYR A 141 -14.68 4.58 8.08
CA TYR A 141 -15.79 4.32 8.97
C TYR A 141 -16.10 5.59 9.76
N SER A 142 -17.27 6.20 9.54
CA SER A 142 -17.67 7.35 10.36
C SER A 142 -18.33 6.88 11.65
N VAL A 143 -18.08 7.57 12.76
CA VAL A 143 -18.79 7.29 14.02
C VAL A 143 -20.22 7.83 14.02
N HIS A 144 -20.55 8.73 13.08
CA HIS A 144 -21.85 9.39 13.00
C HIS A 144 -22.83 8.73 12.01
N ASN A 145 -22.35 7.79 11.19
CA ASN A 145 -23.20 7.07 10.25
C ASN A 145 -22.78 5.58 10.16
N SER A 146 -23.71 4.69 9.83
CA SER A 146 -23.43 3.26 9.69
C SER A 146 -22.82 2.88 8.33
N HIS A 147 -22.41 3.87 7.53
CA HIS A 147 -21.94 3.65 6.17
C HIS A 147 -20.41 3.66 6.12
N THR A 148 -19.83 2.56 5.63
CA THR A 148 -18.40 2.52 5.29
C THR A 148 -18.21 3.00 3.87
N LEU A 149 -17.42 4.05 3.69
CA LEU A 149 -16.96 4.48 2.36
C LEU A 149 -15.72 3.67 1.98
N ARG A 150 -15.65 3.18 0.75
CA ARG A 150 -14.53 2.36 0.26
C ARG A 150 -14.17 2.77 -1.16
N GLY A 151 -12.90 2.63 -1.49
CA GLY A 151 -12.43 2.87 -2.86
C GLY A 151 -10.95 2.59 -3.04
N SER A 152 -10.40 3.09 -4.14
CA SER A 152 -8.97 3.05 -4.43
C SER A 152 -8.37 4.44 -4.29
N LEU A 153 -7.20 4.51 -3.66
CA LEU A 153 -6.41 5.72 -3.50
C LEU A 153 -6.15 6.35 -4.86
N ASP A 154 -5.77 5.59 -5.88
CA ASP A 154 -5.44 6.13 -7.21
C ASP A 154 -6.60 6.89 -7.87
N LYS A 155 -7.84 6.56 -7.52
CA LYS A 155 -9.05 7.21 -8.06
C LYS A 155 -9.57 8.34 -7.18
N VAL A 156 -9.11 8.44 -5.93
CA VAL A 156 -9.68 9.36 -4.93
C VAL A 156 -9.51 10.82 -5.30
N LYS A 157 -8.39 11.17 -5.93
CA LYS A 157 -8.11 12.55 -6.36
C LYS A 157 -9.07 13.02 -7.45
N GLU A 158 -9.58 12.10 -8.26
CA GLU A 158 -10.50 12.38 -9.36
C GLU A 158 -11.97 12.41 -8.88
N ASP A 159 -12.30 11.58 -7.86
CA ASP A 159 -13.70 11.29 -7.52
C ASP A 159 -14.19 11.80 -6.15
N SER A 160 -13.37 12.35 -5.25
CA SER A 160 -13.84 12.50 -3.85
C SER A 160 -13.41 13.75 -3.07
N GLY A 161 -14.35 14.26 -2.27
CA GLY A 161 -14.13 15.23 -1.20
C GLY A 161 -13.63 14.59 0.12
N ILE A 162 -12.92 13.46 0.04
CA ILE A 162 -12.34 12.80 1.21
C ILE A 162 -11.27 13.70 1.82
N LYS A 163 -11.34 13.88 3.15
CA LYS A 163 -10.42 14.73 3.92
C LYS A 163 -9.68 13.87 4.93
N SER A 164 -8.65 13.16 4.47
CA SER A 164 -7.72 12.41 5.32
C SER A 164 -6.30 12.96 5.21
N GLY A 165 -5.50 12.73 6.25
CA GLY A 165 -4.12 13.17 6.33
C GLY A 165 -3.17 12.41 5.40
N TYR A 166 -3.53 11.19 5.00
CA TYR A 166 -2.73 10.31 4.17
C TYR A 166 -2.76 10.69 2.71
N LEU A 167 -3.78 11.42 2.24
CA LEU A 167 -3.85 11.81 0.82
C LEU A 167 -2.74 12.80 0.46
N PRO A 168 -2.49 13.86 1.24
CA PRO A 168 -1.30 14.69 1.03
C PRO A 168 0.01 13.89 1.14
N LEU A 169 0.13 12.92 2.06
CA LEU A 169 1.31 12.05 2.14
C LEU A 169 1.47 11.24 0.84
N TYR A 170 0.42 10.58 0.38
CA TYR A 170 0.38 9.70 -0.79
C TYR A 170 0.71 10.41 -2.11
N TYR A 171 0.23 11.66 -2.28
CA TYR A 171 0.35 12.40 -3.54
C TYR A 171 1.38 13.55 -3.54
N GLN A 172 1.55 14.24 -2.41
CA GLN A 172 2.42 15.43 -2.34
C GLN A 172 3.82 15.07 -1.88
N VAL A 173 3.95 14.28 -0.81
CA VAL A 173 5.24 13.84 -0.29
C VAL A 173 5.78 12.65 -1.09
N LEU A 174 4.90 11.72 -1.41
CA LEU A 174 5.15 10.54 -2.22
C LEU A 174 4.58 10.73 -3.63
N ASP A 175 5.07 9.93 -4.57
CA ASP A 175 4.55 9.75 -5.91
C ASP A 175 3.68 8.50 -5.92
N HIS A 176 2.38 8.68 -5.63
CA HIS A 176 1.40 7.59 -5.55
C HIS A 176 1.84 6.49 -4.59
N GLY A 177 2.23 6.89 -3.37
CA GLY A 177 2.69 5.96 -2.33
C GLY A 177 4.16 5.54 -2.45
N LEU A 178 4.88 5.95 -3.50
CA LEU A 178 6.30 5.65 -3.69
C LEU A 178 7.16 6.88 -3.38
N GLU A 179 8.35 6.66 -2.84
CA GLU A 179 9.28 7.76 -2.57
C GLU A 179 9.60 8.59 -3.82
N LYS A 180 9.54 9.92 -3.67
CA LYS A 180 10.05 10.88 -4.65
C LYS A 180 11.55 11.05 -4.45
N ILE A 181 12.33 10.71 -5.47
CA ILE A 181 13.79 10.95 -5.55
C ILE A 181 14.03 12.35 -6.12
#